data_AF-A0A836ZQQ1-F1
#
_entry.id   AF-A0A836ZQQ1-F1
#
_cell.length_a   1.000
_cell.length_b   1.000
_cell.length_c   1.000
_cell.angle_alpha   90.00
_cell.angle_beta   90.00
_cell.angle_gamma   90.00
#
_symmetry.space_group_name_H-M   'P 1'
#
loop_
_entity.id
_entity.type
_entity.pdbx_description
1 polymer ?
#
loop_
_entity_poly.entity_id
_entity_poly.type
_entity_poly.pdbx_seq_one_letter_code
_entity_poly.pdbx_strand_id
1 'polypeptide(L)'
;IAAAAHEFGVEESIVRAIIHAESAYNPLALSRAGAQGLMQLMPGTARRFGVSDAYDATQNIRGGVQYLSWLLKRFNGDLTLA
;
A
#
# COMPACT_ATOMS: atom_id res chain seq x y z
N ILE A 1 6.10 -7.32 4.22
CA ILE A 1 6.74 -6.05 3.81
C ILE A 1 7.92 -6.33 2.89
N ALA A 2 9.06 -6.85 3.37
CA ALA A 2 10.26 -7.15 2.57
C ALA A 2 9.98 -7.88 1.23
N ALA A 3 9.17 -8.94 1.27
CA ALA A 3 8.84 -9.71 0.06
C ALA A 3 8.13 -8.85 -1.02
N ALA A 4 7.15 -8.03 -0.64
CA ALA A 4 6.42 -7.16 -1.57
C ALA A 4 7.30 -5.99 -2.05
N ALA A 5 8.10 -5.41 -1.15
CA ALA A 5 9.08 -4.37 -1.47
C ALA A 5 10.05 -4.85 -2.56
N HIS A 6 10.61 -6.05 -2.37
CA HIS A 6 11.46 -6.71 -3.36
C HIS A 6 10.72 -7.06 -4.66
N GLU A 7 9.50 -7.62 -4.58
CA GLU A 7 8.69 -8.00 -5.75
C GLU A 7 8.43 -6.82 -6.70
N PHE A 8 8.21 -5.62 -6.16
CA PHE A 8 7.82 -4.45 -6.94
C PHE A 8 8.90 -3.36 -7.08
N GLY A 9 10.11 -3.63 -6.56
CA GLY A 9 11.25 -2.72 -6.66
C GLY A 9 11.06 -1.41 -5.88
N VAL A 10 10.52 -1.50 -4.67
CA VAL A 10 10.34 -0.36 -3.76
C VAL A 10 11.21 -0.55 -2.53
N GLU A 11 11.85 0.51 -2.04
CA GLU A 11 12.62 0.48 -0.80
C GLU A 11 11.75 0.05 0.39
N GLU A 12 12.20 -0.94 1.16
CA GLU A 12 11.43 -1.48 2.30
C GLU A 12 11.16 -0.41 3.36
N SER A 13 12.11 0.50 3.58
CA SER A 13 11.99 1.61 4.54
C SER A 13 10.85 2.55 4.18
N ILE A 14 10.64 2.83 2.89
CA ILE A 14 9.53 3.65 2.39
C ILE A 14 8.20 2.96 2.69
N VAL A 15 8.10 1.65 2.38
CA VAL A 15 6.86 0.88 2.65
C VAL A 15 6.51 0.90 4.14
N ARG A 16 7.51 0.73 5.02
CA ARG A 16 7.32 0.81 6.48
C ARG A 16 6.88 2.19 6.95
N ALA A 17 7.47 3.25 6.39
CA ALA A 17 7.10 4.62 6.72
C ALA A 17 5.65 4.92 6.32
N ILE A 18 5.22 4.49 5.13
CA ILE A 18 3.84 4.65 4.66
C ILE A 18 2.87 3.87 5.56
N ILE A 19 3.12 2.59 5.84
CA ILE A 19 2.24 1.80 6.73
C ILE A 19 2.10 2.47 8.11
N HIS A 20 3.21 2.98 8.65
CA HIS A 20 3.18 3.69 9.93
C HIS A 20 2.30 4.95 9.87
N ALA A 21 2.48 5.78 8.83
CA ALA A 21 1.71 7.02 8.65
C ALA A 21 0.22 6.75 8.39
N GLU A 22 -0.11 5.71 7.63
CA GLU A 22 -1.48 5.40 7.21
C GLU A 22 -2.31 4.72 8.30
N SER A 23 -1.71 3.79 9.05
CA SER A 23 -2.48 2.92 9.96
C SER A 23 -1.86 2.73 11.34
N ALA A 24 -0.65 3.26 11.59
CA ALA A 24 0.16 2.91 12.75
C ALA A 24 0.29 1.37 12.94
N TYR A 25 0.38 0.63 11.83
CA TYR A 25 0.43 -0.84 11.78
C TYR A 25 -0.85 -1.56 12.26
N ASN A 26 -2.00 -0.89 12.29
CA ASN A 26 -3.28 -1.54 12.57
C ASN A 26 -3.84 -2.21 11.30
N PRO A 27 -3.89 -3.55 11.19
CA PRO A 27 -4.41 -4.22 10.01
C PRO A 27 -5.92 -4.07 9.83
N LEU A 28 -6.64 -3.63 10.86
CA LEU A 28 -8.08 -3.40 10.85
C LEU A 28 -8.45 -1.91 10.73
N ALA A 29 -7.49 -1.05 10.39
CA ALA A 29 -7.73 0.38 10.25
C ALA A 29 -8.78 0.67 9.16
N LEU A 30 -9.75 1.52 9.49
CA LEU A 30 -10.78 2.01 8.57
C LEU A 30 -10.88 3.53 8.69
N SER A 31 -10.58 4.26 7.63
CA SER A 31 -10.77 5.71 7.62
C SER A 31 -12.23 6.11 7.46
N ARG A 32 -12.55 7.37 7.78
CA ARG A 32 -13.89 7.96 7.55
C ARG A 32 -14.30 7.96 6.08
N ALA A 33 -13.34 7.98 5.16
CA ALA A 33 -13.58 7.94 3.72
C ALA A 33 -13.69 6.50 3.18
N GLY A 34 -13.39 5.49 3.99
CA GLY A 34 -13.48 4.08 3.62
C GLY A 34 -12.16 3.45 3.16
N ALA A 35 -11.01 4.07 3.45
CA ALA A 35 -9.70 3.46 3.22
C ALA A 35 -9.44 2.35 4.25
N GLN A 36 -8.83 1.23 3.83
CA GLN A 36 -8.81 -0.01 4.61
C GLN A 36 -7.41 -0.61 4.77
N GLY A 37 -7.15 -1.12 5.97
CA GLY A 37 -5.99 -1.93 6.31
C GLY A 37 -4.69 -1.14 6.44
N LEU A 38 -3.56 -1.87 6.39
CA LEU A 38 -2.23 -1.37 6.73
C LEU A 38 -1.75 -0.21 5.85
N MET A 39 -2.04 -0.27 4.55
CA MET A 39 -1.67 0.74 3.56
C MET A 39 -2.86 1.61 3.13
N GLN A 40 -3.97 1.57 3.88
CA GLN A 40 -5.16 2.39 3.68
C GLN A 40 -5.61 2.44 2.21
N LEU A 41 -5.84 1.27 1.62
CA LEU A 41 -6.31 1.18 0.24
C LEU A 41 -7.81 1.54 0.19
N MET A 42 -8.18 2.44 -0.72
CA MET A 42 -9.57 2.63 -1.09
C MET A 42 -10.11 1.37 -1.80
N PRO A 43 -11.41 1.00 -1.64
CA PRO A 43 -11.94 -0.24 -2.20
C PRO A 43 -11.77 -0.38 -3.71
N GLY A 44 -11.84 0.72 -4.46
CA GLY A 44 -11.57 0.74 -5.90
C GLY A 44 -10.11 0.41 -6.25
N THR A 45 -9.17 0.97 -5.48
CA THR A 45 -7.74 0.70 -5.61
C THR A 45 -7.42 -0.74 -5.22
N ALA A 46 -7.95 -1.21 -4.09
CA ALA A 46 -7.82 -2.59 -3.64
C ALA A 46 -8.22 -3.59 -4.75
N ARG A 47 -9.40 -3.41 -5.34
CA ARG A 47 -9.85 -4.24 -6.48
C ARG A 47 -8.93 -4.17 -7.68
N ARG A 48 -8.48 -2.97 -8.07
CA ARG A 48 -7.60 -2.76 -9.22
C ARG A 48 -6.25 -3.49 -9.06
N PHE A 49 -5.76 -3.62 -7.83
CA PHE A 49 -4.48 -4.24 -7.50
C PHE A 49 -4.63 -5.61 -6.82
N GLY A 50 -5.74 -6.31 -7.09
CA GLY A 50 -5.88 -7.73 -6.73
C GLY A 50 -6.06 -8.03 -5.24
N VAL A 51 -6.44 -7.04 -4.44
CA VAL A 51 -6.74 -7.20 -3.01
C VAL A 51 -8.22 -7.55 -2.87
N SER A 52 -8.49 -8.81 -2.50
CA SER A 52 -9.84 -9.33 -2.28
C SER A 52 -10.34 -9.09 -0.86
N ASP A 53 -9.42 -9.13 0.11
CA ASP A 53 -9.63 -8.74 1.49
C ASP A 53 -8.58 -7.69 1.89
N ALA A 54 -9.03 -6.45 2.13
CA ALA A 54 -8.15 -5.36 2.50
C ALA A 54 -7.72 -5.42 3.98
N TYR A 55 -8.33 -6.24 4.81
CA TYR A 55 -7.93 -6.47 6.19
C TYR A 55 -6.95 -7.65 6.34
N ASP A 56 -6.81 -8.49 5.32
CA ASP A 56 -5.70 -9.41 5.22
C ASP A 56 -4.40 -8.64 4.99
N ALA A 57 -3.49 -8.72 5.97
CA ALA A 57 -2.25 -7.96 5.95
C ALA A 57 -1.37 -8.28 4.73
N THR A 58 -1.35 -9.55 4.29
CA THR A 58 -0.51 -9.98 3.17
C THR A 58 -1.01 -9.38 1.86
N GLN A 59 -2.32 -9.50 1.60
CA GLN A 59 -2.95 -8.93 0.42
C GLN A 59 -2.85 -7.40 0.42
N ASN A 60 -3.16 -6.75 1.54
CA ASN A 60 -3.13 -5.30 1.66
C ASN A 60 -1.73 -4.73 1.40
N ILE A 61 -0.69 -5.31 2.01
CA ILE A 61 0.70 -4.89 1.78
C ILE A 61 1.09 -5.14 0.32
N ARG A 62 0.81 -6.33 -0.23
CA ARG A 62 1.21 -6.66 -1.60
C ARG A 62 0.56 -5.71 -2.61
N GLY A 63 -0.76 -5.50 -2.52
CA GLY A 63 -1.49 -4.60 -3.41
C GLY A 63 -1.12 -3.13 -3.20
N GLY A 64 -0.88 -2.70 -1.97
CA GLY A 64 -0.45 -1.34 -1.66
C GLY A 64 0.95 -1.02 -2.19
N VAL A 65 1.90 -1.96 -2.08
CA VAL A 65 3.25 -1.79 -2.66
C VAL A 65 3.20 -1.84 -4.19
N GLN A 66 2.36 -2.69 -4.78
CA GLN A 66 2.14 -2.70 -6.23
C GLN A 66 1.58 -1.36 -6.72
N TYR A 67 0.62 -0.79 -5.99
CA TYR A 67 0.07 0.53 -6.28
C TYR A 67 1.12 1.63 -6.17
N LEU A 68 1.94 1.63 -5.12
CA LEU A 68 3.05 2.56 -4.94
C LEU A 68 4.09 2.45 -6.07
N SER A 69 4.46 1.25 -6.49
CA SER A 69 5.36 1.03 -7.63
C SER A 69 4.75 1.58 -8.94
N TRP A 70 3.43 1.45 -9.13
CA TRP A 70 2.73 2.05 -10.27
C TRP A 70 2.74 3.59 -10.23
N LEU A 71 2.56 4.19 -9.05
CA LEU A 71 2.65 5.64 -8.86
C LEU A 71 4.06 6.15 -9.14
N LEU A 72 5.09 5.51 -8.58
CA LEU A 72 6.48 5.85 -8.84
C LEU A 72 6.81 5.79 -10.34
N LYS A 73 6.34 4.76 -11.05
CA LYS A 73 6.51 4.69 -12.52
C LYS A 73 5.79 5.83 -13.24
N ARG A 74 4.58 6.18 -12.81
CA ARG A 74 3.78 7.27 -13.39
C ARG A 74 4.44 8.64 -13.21
N PHE A 75 5.13 8.84 -12.09
CA PHE A 75 5.77 10.11 -11.74
C PHE A 75 7.30 10.05 -11.82
N ASN A 76 7.85 9.19 -12.68
CA ASN A 76 9.28 9.12 -12.99
C ASN A 76 10.21 8.93 -11.77
N GLY A 77 9.73 8.22 -10.74
CA GLY A 77 10.45 7.93 -9.52
C GLY A 77 10.37 9.02 -8.45
N ASP A 78 9.61 10.11 -8.70
CA ASP A 78 9.40 11.15 -7.69
C ASP A 78 8.43 10.66 -6.62
N LEU A 79 8.97 10.38 -5.43
CA LEU A 79 8.21 9.94 -4.27
C LEU A 79 7.27 11.01 -3.72
N THR A 80 7.51 12.29 -4.00
CA THR A 80 6.65 13.39 -3.53
C THR A 80 5.36 13.47 -4.36
N LEU A 81 5.44 13.06 -5.62
CA LEU A 81 4.31 13.04 -6.54
C LEU A 81 3.56 11.69 -6.55
N ALA A 82 4.27 10.61 -6.24
CA ALA A 82 3.73 9.25 -6.14
C ALA A 82 2.82 9.08 -4.91
#